data_AF-A0A3M1SR87-F1
#
_entry.id   AF-A0A3M1SR87-F1
#
_cell.length_a   1.000
_cell.length_b   1.000
_cell.length_c   1.000
_cell.angle_alpha   90.00
_cell.angle_beta   90.00
_cell.angle_gamma   90.00
#
_symmetry.space_group_name_H-M   'P 1'
#
loop_
_entity.id
_entity.type
_entity.pdbx_description
1 polymer ?
#
loop_
_entity_poly.entity_id
_entity_poly.type
_entity_poly.pdbx_seq_one_letter_code
_entity_poly.pdbx_strand_id
1 'polypeptide(L)'
;MTAKDIFHDVVKVALQKDGWTITHDPFVLEWDERQFSIDLAADRLNEVRKETEKIAVVVKSFIGASSVLKFPLALVEFLNYRSRKRLP
;
A
#
# COMPACT_ATOMS: atom_id res chain seq x y z
N MET A 1 -10.43 5.00 -12.37
CA MET A 1 -9.19 4.61 -11.65
C MET A 1 -8.58 5.87 -11.07
N THR A 2 -8.24 5.88 -9.78
CA THR A 2 -7.55 7.00 -9.14
C THR A 2 -6.15 7.15 -9.72
N ALA A 3 -5.65 8.37 -9.89
CA ALA A 3 -4.29 8.60 -10.35
C ALA A 3 -3.28 8.03 -9.33
N LYS A 4 -2.25 7.34 -9.83
CA LYS A 4 -1.14 6.85 -9.00
C LYS A 4 -0.40 8.03 -8.38
N ASP A 5 0.07 7.85 -7.14
CA ASP A 5 1.01 8.80 -6.54
C ASP A 5 2.30 8.84 -7.37
N ILE A 6 2.95 10.00 -7.45
CA ILE A 6 4.12 10.16 -8.31
C ILE A 6 5.32 9.30 -7.89
N PHE A 7 5.38 8.87 -6.62
CA PHE A 7 6.42 7.97 -6.14
C PHE A 7 6.03 6.48 -6.23
N HIS A 8 4.89 6.15 -6.82
CA HIS A 8 4.40 4.77 -6.93
C HIS A 8 5.47 3.82 -7.48
N ASP A 9 6.03 4.14 -8.65
CA ASP A 9 7.02 3.28 -9.31
C ASP A 9 8.35 3.26 -8.54
N VAL A 10 8.72 4.37 -7.89
CA VAL A 10 9.91 4.43 -7.04
C VAL A 10 9.79 3.47 -5.85
N VAL A 11 8.64 3.48 -5.17
CA VAL A 11 8.36 2.57 -4.05
C VAL A 11 8.31 1.12 -4.53
N LYS A 12 7.67 0.85 -5.66
CA LYS A 12 7.62 -0.49 -6.26
C LYS A 12 9.02 -1.05 -6.53
N VAL A 13 9.88 -0.27 -7.18
CA VAL A 13 11.27 -0.67 -7.46
C VAL A 13 12.07 -0.86 -6.16
N ALA A 14 11.86 -0.01 -5.15
CA ALA A 14 12.51 -0.15 -3.86
C ALA A 14 12.13 -1.46 -3.16
N LEU A 15 10.84 -1.82 -3.15
CA LEU A 15 10.36 -3.10 -2.62
C LEU A 15 10.99 -4.28 -3.35
N GLN A 16 11.00 -4.26 -4.68
CA GLN A 16 11.61 -5.34 -5.48
C GLN A 16 13.11 -5.50 -5.20
N LYS A 17 13.84 -4.39 -5.02
CA LYS A 17 15.27 -4.41 -4.66
C LYS A 17 15.51 -4.93 -3.24
N ASP A 18 14.55 -4.76 -2.33
CA ASP A 18 14.58 -5.28 -0.96
C ASP A 18 14.06 -6.74 -0.85
N GLY A 19 13.89 -7.40 -1.99
CA GLY A 19 13.52 -8.82 -2.06
C GLY A 19 12.02 -9.10 -1.92
N TRP A 20 11.17 -8.08 -2.02
CA TRP A 20 9.72 -8.26 -2.07
C TRP A 20 9.24 -8.58 -3.48
N THR A 21 8.30 -9.51 -3.58
CA THR A 21 7.58 -9.81 -4.82
C THR A 21 6.26 -9.05 -4.82
N ILE A 22 6.06 -8.17 -5.80
CA ILE A 22 4.80 -7.44 -5.96
C ILE A 22 3.72 -8.42 -6.43
N THR A 23 2.66 -8.60 -5.64
CA THR A 23 1.55 -9.50 -5.96
C THR A 23 0.39 -8.76 -6.63
N HIS A 24 0.17 -7.47 -6.30
CA HIS A 24 -0.88 -6.65 -6.88
C HIS A 24 -0.45 -5.18 -7.01
N ASP A 25 -0.88 -4.53 -8.09
CA ASP A 25 -0.62 -3.12 -8.44
C ASP A 25 -1.73 -2.62 -9.39
N PRO A 26 -2.87 -2.11 -8.87
CA PRO A 26 -3.23 -1.95 -7.46
C PRO A 26 -3.82 -3.23 -6.82
N PHE A 27 -3.82 -3.28 -5.49
CA PHE A 27 -4.56 -4.28 -4.72
C PHE A 27 -6.00 -3.84 -4.50
N VAL A 28 -6.93 -4.48 -5.21
CA VAL A 28 -8.36 -4.16 -5.18
C VAL A 28 -9.06 -5.02 -4.13
N LEU A 29 -9.75 -4.37 -3.21
CA LEU A 29 -10.60 -4.98 -2.20
C LEU A 29 -12.05 -4.62 -2.46
N GLU A 30 -12.88 -5.63 -2.71
CA GLU A 30 -14.33 -5.49 -2.70
C GLU A 30 -14.85 -5.64 -1.27
N TRP A 31 -15.57 -4.62 -0.81
CA TRP A 31 -16.22 -4.63 0.50
C TRP A 31 -17.62 -4.02 0.41
N ASP A 32 -18.62 -4.87 0.64
CA ASP A 32 -20.02 -4.50 0.48
C ASP A 32 -20.25 -3.95 -0.95
N GLU A 33 -20.91 -2.81 -1.11
CA GLU A 33 -21.10 -2.15 -2.42
C GLU A 33 -19.94 -1.19 -2.81
N ARG A 34 -18.80 -1.22 -2.09
CA ARG A 34 -17.67 -0.30 -2.33
C ARG A 34 -16.38 -1.03 -2.69
N GLN A 35 -15.73 -0.51 -3.73
CA GLN A 35 -14.40 -0.93 -4.15
C GLN A 35 -13.34 -0.04 -3.50
N PHE A 36 -12.36 -0.66 -2.88
CA PHE A 36 -11.20 -0.01 -2.28
C PHE A 36 -9.94 -0.43 -3.01
N SER A 37 -9.02 0.49 -3.22
CA SER A 37 -7.80 0.26 -3.99
C SER A 37 -6.61 0.70 -3.15
N ILE A 38 -5.74 -0.25 -2.82
CA ILE A 38 -4.43 0.01 -2.22
C ILE A 38 -3.38 0.02 -3.32
N ASP A 39 -2.39 0.89 -3.21
CA ASP A 39 -1.44 1.14 -4.30
C ASP A 39 -0.64 -0.13 -4.66
N LEU A 40 -0.12 -0.85 -3.67
CA LEU A 40 0.63 -2.09 -3.88
C LEU A 40 0.30 -3.14 -2.83
N ALA A 41 0.35 -4.41 -3.22
CA ALA A 41 0.53 -5.52 -2.28
C ALA A 41 1.77 -6.32 -2.67
N ALA A 42 2.50 -6.82 -1.68
CA ALA A 42 3.72 -7.56 -1.89
C ALA A 42 3.91 -8.65 -0.84
N ASP A 43 4.70 -9.66 -1.17
CA ASP A 43 5.09 -10.72 -0.26
C ASP A 43 6.59 -11.04 -0.32
N ARG A 44 7.09 -11.67 0.75
CA ARG A 44 8.48 -12.10 0.86
C ARG A 44 8.56 -13.33 1.76
N LEU A 45 9.42 -14.27 1.41
CA LEU A 45 9.69 -15.42 2.26
C LEU A 45 10.58 -14.98 3.43
N ASN A 46 10.09 -15.11 4.66
CA ASN A 46 10.89 -14.95 5.86
C ASN A 46 11.63 -16.26 6.13
N GLU A 47 12.92 -16.32 5.80
CA GLU A 47 13.75 -17.52 5.92
C GLU A 47 13.91 -17.99 7.38
N VAL A 48 13.89 -17.07 8.35
CA VAL A 48 14.05 -17.38 9.78
C VAL A 48 12.82 -18.09 10.32
N ARG A 49 11.63 -17.63 9.92
CA ARG A 49 10.35 -18.17 10.40
C ARG A 49 9.72 -19.19 9.45
N LYS A 50 10.30 -19.37 8.25
CA LYS A 50 9.76 -20.19 7.14
C LYS A 50 8.30 -19.83 6.81
N GLU A 51 7.95 -18.55 6.92
CA GLU A 51 6.61 -18.04 6.65
C GLU A 51 6.65 -16.95 5.56
N THR A 52 5.57 -16.83 4.79
CA THR A 52 5.44 -15.73 3.83
C THR A 52 4.95 -14.49 4.56
N GLU A 53 5.81 -13.50 4.66
CA GLU A 53 5.46 -12.15 5.10
C GLU A 53 4.70 -11.45 3.96
N LYS A 54 3.60 -10.79 4.28
CA LYS A 54 2.79 -10.07 3.29
C LYS A 54 2.54 -8.65 3.76
N ILE A 55 2.51 -7.71 2.83
CA ILE A 55 2.28 -6.29 3.10
C ILE A 55 1.31 -5.69 2.08
N ALA A 56 0.60 -4.66 2.53
CA ALA A 56 -0.15 -3.74 1.71
C ALA A 56 0.42 -2.34 1.90
N VAL A 57 0.69 -1.62 0.80
CA VAL A 57 1.43 -0.36 0.81
C VAL A 57 0.58 0.73 0.18
N VAL A 58 0.40 1.82 0.93
CA VAL A 58 -0.21 3.07 0.44
C VAL A 58 0.91 4.09 0.24
N VAL A 59 1.03 4.61 -0.97
CA VAL A 59 2.08 5.55 -1.37
C VAL A 59 1.55 6.98 -1.27
N LYS A 60 2.27 7.86 -0.56
CA LYS A 60 1.94 9.28 -0.41
C LYS A 60 3.18 10.14 -0.58
N SER A 61 3.16 11.02 -1.57
CA SER A 61 4.28 11.92 -1.90
C SER A 61 4.40 13.15 -1.03
N PHE A 62 3.31 13.59 -0.39
CA PHE A 62 3.28 14.82 0.41
C PHE A 62 3.76 16.10 -0.32
N ILE A 63 3.73 16.12 -1.66
CA ILE A 63 4.19 17.27 -2.46
C ILE A 63 3.12 18.35 -2.54
N GLY A 64 3.47 19.62 -2.39
CA GLY A 64 2.57 20.77 -2.53
C GLY A 64 2.49 21.62 -1.27
N ALA A 65 1.55 22.59 -1.24
CA ALA A 65 1.61 23.74 -0.35
C ALA A 65 1.56 23.45 1.17
N SER A 66 1.10 22.27 1.62
CA SER A 66 1.07 21.96 3.05
C SER A 66 1.02 20.46 3.35
N SER A 67 2.13 19.91 3.84
CA SER A 67 2.21 18.53 4.37
C SER A 67 1.35 18.35 5.62
N VAL A 68 1.14 19.42 6.40
CA VAL A 68 0.33 19.43 7.63
C VAL A 68 -1.13 19.07 7.35
N LEU A 69 -1.69 19.52 6.22
CA LEU A 69 -3.06 19.18 5.83
C LEU A 69 -3.19 17.79 5.20
N LYS A 70 -2.13 17.30 4.56
CA LYS A 70 -2.13 16.00 3.86
C LYS A 70 -1.95 14.82 4.81
N PHE A 71 -1.23 15.02 5.91
CA PHE A 71 -0.96 13.96 6.88
C PHE A 71 -2.23 13.41 7.55
N PRO A 72 -3.17 14.22 8.07
CA PRO A 72 -4.43 13.71 8.61
C PRO A 72 -5.23 12.87 7.61
N LEU A 73 -5.25 13.28 6.32
CA LEU A 73 -5.95 12.53 5.27
C LEU A 73 -5.28 11.17 5.01
N ALA A 74 -3.95 11.14 4.87
CA ALA A 74 -3.19 9.91 4.71
C ALA A 74 -3.36 8.97 5.92
N LEU A 75 -3.42 9.52 7.13
CA LEU A 75 -3.66 8.77 8.35
C LEU A 75 -5.05 8.13 8.37
N VAL A 76 -6.10 8.89 8.02
CA VAL A 76 -7.47 8.36 7.93
C VAL A 76 -7.54 7.23 6.91
N GLU A 77 -6.91 7.39 5.74
CA GLU A 77 -6.84 6.35 4.72
C GLU A 77 -6.13 5.08 5.23
N PHE A 78 -4.97 5.23 5.88
CA PHE A 78 -4.26 4.13 6.51
C PHE A 78 -5.11 3.40 7.56
N LEU A 79 -5.79 4.14 8.45
CA LEU A 79 -6.66 3.55 9.49
C LEU A 79 -7.87 2.83 8.88
N ASN A 80 -8.44 3.37 7.80
CA ASN A 80 -9.53 2.74 7.07
C ASN A 80 -9.11 1.42 6.42
N TYR A 81 -7.86 1.30 5.98
CA TYR A 81 -7.33 0.04 5.50
C TYR A 81 -7.00 -0.89 6.66
N ARG A 82 -6.20 -0.46 7.64
CA ARG A 82 -5.74 -1.28 8.78
C ARG A 82 -6.88 -1.94 9.57
N SER A 83 -8.03 -1.30 9.68
CA SER A 83 -9.20 -1.88 10.38
C SER A 83 -9.83 -3.09 9.66
N ARG A 84 -9.37 -3.44 8.45
CA ARG A 84 -9.95 -4.50 7.62
C ARG A 84 -9.25 -5.83 7.84
N LYS A 85 -10.05 -6.84 8.20
CA LYS A 85 -9.59 -8.22 8.44
C LYS A 85 -9.11 -8.98 7.19
N ARG A 86 -9.31 -8.43 5.99
CA ARG A 86 -8.92 -9.04 4.70
C ARG A 86 -7.56 -8.55 4.17
N LEU A 87 -6.87 -7.69 4.93
CA LEU A 87 -5.52 -7.30 4.58
C LEU A 87 -4.53 -8.40 4.91
N PRO A 88 -3.46 -8.53 4.11
CA PRO A 88 -2.32 -9.39 4.41
C PRO A 88 -1.71 -9.09 5.78
#